data_AF-A0A7Y7A018-F1
#
_entry.id   AF-A0A7Y7A018-F1
#
_cell.length_a   1.000
_cell.length_b   1.000
_cell.length_c   1.000
_cell.angle_alpha   90.00
_cell.angle_beta   90.00
_cell.angle_gamma   90.00
#
_symmetry.space_group_name_H-M   'P 1'
#
loop_
_entity.id
_entity.type
_entity.pdbx_description
1 polymer ?
#
loop_
_entity_poly.entity_id
_entity_poly.type
_entity_poly.pdbx_seq_one_letter_code
_entity_poly.pdbx_strand_id
1 'polypeptide(L)'
;MGKYLITIYRGNDFDPKISVDKEMKADIDLLNLEMVNAGVRVFVGGLKPPECAVALRREKSNSLSRTEGTFLNASHFMDGLWILEAPDIKAAEEWGHNAAIACHASVEVRPFYG
;
A
#
# COMPACT_ATOMS: atom_id res chain seq x y z
N MET A 1 -2.67 10.30 -19.25
CA MET A 1 -2.63 9.12 -18.37
C MET A 1 -1.34 9.19 -17.57
N GLY A 2 -1.45 9.01 -16.26
CA GLY A 2 -0.32 8.93 -15.34
C GLY A 2 -0.42 7.65 -14.50
N LYS A 3 0.71 7.27 -13.88
CA LYS A 3 0.73 6.19 -12.89
C LYS A 3 0.63 6.76 -11.50
N TYR A 4 -0.15 6.11 -10.65
CA TYR A 4 -0.41 6.52 -9.28
C TYR A 4 -0.18 5.35 -8.34
N LEU A 5 0.42 5.64 -7.18
CA LEU A 5 0.58 4.73 -6.07
C LEU A 5 -0.51 5.04 -5.04
N ILE A 6 -1.31 4.04 -4.67
CA ILE A 6 -2.15 4.08 -3.47
C ILE A 6 -1.46 3.21 -2.43
N THR A 7 -1.07 3.79 -1.30
CA THR A 7 -0.36 3.10 -0.21
C THR A 7 -1.27 2.99 1.01
N ILE A 8 -1.39 1.80 1.59
CA ILE A 8 -2.16 1.54 2.81
C ILE A 8 -1.22 1.62 4.00
N TYR A 9 -1.61 2.34 5.07
CA TYR A 9 -0.84 2.44 6.30
C TYR A 9 -1.59 1.89 7.50
N ARG A 10 -0.88 1.15 8.37
CA ARG A 10 -1.42 0.60 9.63
C ARG A 10 -0.46 0.75 10.79
N GLY A 11 -1.01 0.79 12.00
CA GLY A 11 -0.25 0.91 13.24
C GLY A 11 0.53 -0.37 13.58
N ASN A 12 1.60 -0.24 14.38
CA ASN A 12 2.46 -1.36 14.81
C ASN A 12 1.73 -2.49 15.58
N ASP A 13 0.52 -2.21 16.08
CA ASP A 13 -0.35 -3.15 16.78
C ASP A 13 -1.30 -3.92 15.85
N PHE A 14 -1.28 -3.65 14.54
CA PHE A 14 -2.10 -4.36 13.58
C PHE A 14 -1.60 -5.80 13.34
N ASP A 15 -2.45 -6.78 13.66
CA ASP A 15 -2.25 -8.18 13.28
C ASP A 15 -3.25 -8.57 12.18
N PRO A 16 -2.80 -8.82 10.93
CA PRO A 16 -3.70 -9.17 9.84
C PRO A 16 -4.52 -10.45 10.09
N LYS A 17 -4.08 -11.34 10.98
CA LYS A 17 -4.83 -12.58 11.31
C LYS A 17 -6.03 -12.30 12.22
N ILE A 18 -6.00 -11.21 12.96
CA ILE A 18 -7.02 -10.85 13.96
C ILE A 18 -7.89 -9.70 13.44
N SER A 19 -7.25 -8.71 12.82
CA SER A 19 -7.88 -7.44 12.44
C SER A 19 -8.53 -7.44 11.05
N VAL A 20 -8.21 -8.42 10.19
CA VAL A 20 -8.87 -8.58 8.87
C VAL A 20 -9.99 -9.59 9.00
N ASP A 21 -11.22 -9.08 9.04
CA ASP A 21 -12.42 -9.91 9.02
C ASP A 21 -12.87 -10.27 7.59
N LYS A 22 -13.96 -11.03 7.49
CA LYS A 22 -14.51 -11.48 6.21
C LYS A 22 -15.09 -10.35 5.38
N GLU A 23 -15.59 -9.30 6.03
CA GLU A 23 -16.25 -8.15 5.39
C GLU A 23 -15.19 -7.29 4.71
N MET A 24 -14.15 -6.90 5.45
CA MET A 24 -12.99 -6.19 4.90
C MET A 24 -12.37 -6.96 3.73
N LYS A 25 -12.22 -8.29 3.86
CA LYS A 25 -11.70 -9.11 2.77
C LYS A 25 -12.60 -9.06 1.53
N ALA A 26 -13.92 -9.17 1.71
CA ALA A 26 -14.87 -9.12 0.60
C ALA A 26 -14.88 -7.75 -0.09
N ASP A 27 -14.79 -6.66 0.68
CA ASP A 27 -14.75 -5.30 0.14
C ASP A 27 -13.46 -5.05 -0.66
N ILE A 28 -12.31 -5.52 -0.16
CA ILE A 28 -11.04 -5.48 -0.90
C ILE A 28 -11.12 -6.32 -2.19
N ASP A 29 -11.73 -7.51 -2.13
CA ASP A 29 -11.89 -8.40 -3.28
C ASP A 29 -12.82 -7.77 -4.34
N LEU A 30 -13.90 -7.10 -3.93
CA LEU A 30 -14.81 -6.36 -4.80
C LEU A 30 -14.13 -5.16 -5.46
N LEU A 31 -13.45 -4.32 -4.67
CA LEU A 31 -12.71 -3.16 -5.18
C LEU A 31 -11.66 -3.58 -6.23
N ASN A 32 -10.97 -4.69 -5.97
CA ASN A 32 -10.01 -5.26 -6.91
C ASN A 32 -10.66 -5.67 -8.25
N LEU A 33 -11.86 -6.24 -8.20
CA LEU A 33 -12.61 -6.60 -9.40
C LEU A 33 -13.04 -5.35 -10.18
N GLU A 34 -13.52 -4.32 -9.49
CA GLU A 34 -13.90 -3.04 -10.11
C GLU A 34 -12.73 -2.37 -10.83
N MET A 35 -11.56 -2.31 -10.19
CA MET A 35 -10.35 -1.74 -10.81
C MET A 35 -9.86 -2.53 -12.03
N VAL A 36 -10.05 -3.86 -12.05
CA VAL A 36 -9.76 -4.69 -13.23
C VAL A 36 -10.74 -4.38 -14.35
N ASN A 37 -12.04 -4.33 -14.04
CA ASN A 37 -13.09 -4.06 -15.03
C ASN A 37 -12.96 -2.66 -15.62
N ALA A 38 -12.52 -1.69 -14.83
CA ALA A 38 -12.22 -0.33 -15.29
C ALA A 38 -10.90 -0.23 -16.08
N GLY A 39 -10.07 -1.28 -16.10
CA GLY A 39 -8.80 -1.30 -16.82
C GLY A 39 -7.71 -0.40 -16.19
N VAL A 40 -7.89 0.03 -14.94
CA VAL A 40 -6.96 0.97 -14.27
C VAL A 40 -5.86 0.27 -13.48
N ARG A 41 -6.02 -1.01 -13.14
CA ARG A 41 -5.09 -1.72 -12.24
C ARG A 41 -3.84 -2.20 -12.96
N VAL A 42 -2.69 -1.64 -12.61
CA VAL A 42 -1.37 -2.11 -13.06
C VAL A 42 -0.82 -3.19 -12.13
N PHE A 43 -0.93 -2.98 -10.81
CA PHE A 43 -0.47 -3.93 -9.79
C PHE A 43 -1.24 -3.75 -8.48
N VAL A 44 -1.37 -4.82 -7.71
CA VAL A 44 -1.86 -4.81 -6.32
C VAL A 44 -1.10 -5.84 -5.48
N GLY A 45 -0.82 -5.51 -4.23
CA GLY A 45 -0.27 -6.48 -3.28
C GLY A 45 -0.36 -6.03 -1.83
N GLY A 46 -0.83 -6.94 -0.96
CA GLY A 46 -0.62 -6.82 0.48
C GLY A 46 0.81 -7.22 0.84
N LEU A 47 1.38 -6.56 1.83
CA LEU A 47 2.71 -6.83 2.35
C LEU A 47 2.63 -7.77 3.55
N LYS A 48 3.76 -8.42 3.84
CA LYS A 48 3.94 -9.14 5.11
C LYS A 48 4.18 -8.13 6.24
N PRO A 49 3.94 -8.52 7.50
CA PRO A 49 4.23 -7.67 8.66
C PRO A 49 5.66 -7.09 8.66
N PRO A 50 5.89 -5.92 9.30
CA PRO A 50 7.18 -5.21 9.31
C PRO A 50 8.38 -6.06 9.68
N GLU A 51 8.22 -7.03 10.59
CA GLU A 51 9.28 -7.94 11.04
C GLU A 51 9.78 -8.89 9.93
N CYS A 52 9.00 -9.09 8.86
CA CYS A 52 9.43 -9.86 7.69
C CYS A 52 10.31 -9.03 6.74
N ALA A 53 10.43 -7.72 6.94
CA ALA A 53 11.24 -6.86 6.10
C ALA A 53 12.74 -7.03 6.37
N VAL A 54 13.54 -6.62 5.40
CA VAL A 54 14.99 -6.50 5.51
C VAL A 54 15.37 -5.11 5.03
N ALA A 55 15.89 -4.29 5.93
CA ALA A 55 16.36 -2.96 5.60
C ALA A 55 17.83 -2.99 5.18
N LEU A 56 18.12 -2.28 4.08
CA LEU A 56 19.48 -2.03 3.60
C LEU A 56 19.74 -0.53 3.69
N ARG A 57 20.76 -0.13 4.46
CA ARG A 57 21.12 1.27 4.65
C ARG A 57 22.49 1.56 4.08
N ARG A 58 22.57 2.60 3.26
CA ARG A 58 23.83 3.14 2.74
C ARG A 58 24.53 3.95 3.82
N GLU A 59 25.78 3.61 4.10
CA GLU A 59 26.66 4.37 4.97
C GLU A 59 27.48 5.39 4.17
N LYS A 60 28.05 6.38 4.88
CA LYS A 60 28.85 7.45 4.25
C LYS A 60 30.07 6.91 3.48
N SER A 61 30.60 5.77 3.89
CA SER A 61 31.71 5.05 3.25
C SER A 61 31.33 4.30 1.96
N ASN A 62 30.11 4.45 1.44
CA ASN A 62 29.55 3.63 0.35
C ASN A 62 29.43 2.13 0.68
N SER A 63 29.56 1.73 1.95
CA SER A 63 29.19 0.39 2.40
C SER A 63 27.69 0.29 2.70
N LEU A 64 27.17 -0.94 2.76
CA LEU A 64 25.79 -1.22 3.15
C LEU A 64 25.75 -1.92 4.50
N SER A 65 24.82 -1.49 5.36
CA SER A 65 24.40 -2.25 6.54
C SER A 65 23.05 -2.93 6.26
N ARG A 66 22.86 -4.15 6.79
CA ARG A 66 21.63 -4.93 6.70
C ARG A 66 21.04 -5.10 8.10
N THR A 67 19.76 -4.82 8.27
CA THR A 67 19.03 -5.08 9.50
C THR A 67 17.72 -5.80 9.20
N GLU A 68 17.27 -6.65 10.12
CA GLU A 68 15.91 -7.23 10.07
C GLU A 68 14.89 -6.16 10.48
N GLY A 69 13.69 -6.22 9.90
CA GLY A 69 12.64 -5.22 10.07
C GLY A 69 12.70 -4.07 9.05
N THR A 70 11.84 -3.08 9.27
CA THR A 70 11.73 -1.89 8.41
C THR A 70 12.91 -0.93 8.60
N PHE A 71 13.19 -0.14 7.57
CA PHE A 71 14.23 0.89 7.65
C PHE A 71 13.85 2.04 8.59
N LEU A 72 12.58 2.47 8.55
CA LEU A 72 12.06 3.54 9.38
C LEU A 72 11.56 2.98 10.71
N ASN A 73 11.89 3.67 11.80
CA ASN A 73 11.20 3.53 13.07
C ASN A 73 9.99 4.47 13.06
N ALA A 74 8.81 3.91 12.85
CA ALA A 74 7.56 4.66 12.71
C ALA A 74 6.46 4.00 13.54
N SER A 75 5.43 4.78 13.91
CA SER A 75 4.23 4.25 14.56
C SER A 75 3.27 3.58 13.57
N HIS A 76 3.43 3.87 12.28
CA HIS A 76 2.65 3.30 11.18
C HIS A 76 3.58 2.79 10.09
N PHE A 77 3.24 1.65 9.51
CA PHE A 77 3.96 1.00 8.43
C PHE A 77 3.06 0.79 7.22
N MET A 78 3.68 0.56 6.08
CA MET A 78 3.00 0.24 4.84
C MET A 78 2.51 -1.22 4.87
N ASP A 79 1.20 -1.42 4.74
CA ASP A 79 0.54 -2.74 4.81
C ASP A 79 0.24 -3.31 3.43
N GLY A 80 0.16 -2.47 2.41
CA GLY A 80 -0.14 -2.89 1.05
C GLY A 80 -0.22 -1.72 0.09
N LEU A 81 -0.41 -2.04 -1.20
CA LEU A 81 -0.47 -1.01 -2.24
C LEU A 81 -1.28 -1.42 -3.47
N TRP A 82 -1.72 -0.40 -4.19
CA TRP A 82 -2.08 -0.48 -5.61
C TRP A 82 -1.20 0.44 -6.43
N ILE A 83 -0.84 0.00 -7.64
CA ILE A 83 -0.36 0.86 -8.72
C ILE A 83 -1.46 0.93 -9.76
N LEU A 84 -1.93 2.14 -10.04
CA LEU A 84 -2.99 2.41 -10.99
C LEU A 84 -2.50 3.26 -12.16
N GLU A 85 -3.16 3.13 -13.30
CA GLU A 85 -3.10 4.07 -14.41
C GLU A 85 -4.43 4.82 -14.48
N ALA A 86 -4.37 6.16 -14.44
CA ALA A 86 -5.54 7.03 -14.39
C ALA A 86 -5.32 8.30 -15.23
N PRO A 87 -6.37 9.02 -15.65
CA PRO A 87 -6.22 10.23 -16.45
C PRO A 87 -5.54 11.38 -15.68
N ASP A 88 -5.85 11.54 -14.39
CA ASP A 88 -5.31 12.56 -13.50
C ASP A 88 -5.35 12.11 -12.00
N ILE A 89 -4.87 12.98 -11.10
CA ILE A 89 -4.83 12.70 -9.66
C ILE A 89 -6.23 12.57 -9.05
N LYS A 90 -7.23 13.27 -9.57
CA LYS A 90 -8.60 13.21 -9.02
C LYS A 90 -9.22 11.85 -9.29
N ALA A 91 -9.04 11.32 -10.51
CA ALA A 91 -9.47 9.96 -10.83
C ALA A 91 -8.74 8.92 -9.97
N ALA A 92 -7.47 9.12 -9.64
CA ALA A 92 -6.74 8.24 -8.72
C ALA A 92 -7.21 8.38 -7.25
N GLU A 93 -7.59 9.58 -6.82
CA GLU A 93 -8.14 9.87 -5.48
C GLU A 93 -9.49 9.18 -5.26
N GLU A 94 -10.35 9.06 -6.29
CA GLU A 94 -11.61 8.30 -6.21
C GLU A 94 -11.34 6.82 -5.83
N TRP A 95 -10.35 6.20 -6.47
CA TRP A 95 -9.91 4.86 -6.12
C TRP A 95 -9.24 4.79 -4.73
N GLY A 96 -8.48 5.82 -4.35
CA GLY A 96 -7.90 5.95 -3.02
C GLY A 96 -8.95 6.02 -1.92
N HIS A 97 -10.02 6.79 -2.14
CA HIS A 97 -11.16 6.89 -1.23
C HIS A 97 -11.80 5.51 -1.02
N ASN A 98 -12.07 4.78 -2.12
CA ASN A 98 -12.64 3.45 -2.04
C ASN A 98 -11.70 2.46 -1.35
N ALA A 99 -10.38 2.58 -1.57
CA ALA A 99 -9.37 1.77 -0.88
C ALA A 99 -9.33 2.04 0.63
N ALA A 100 -9.46 3.30 1.06
CA ALA A 100 -9.50 3.65 2.48
C ALA A 100 -10.70 3.02 3.19
N ILE A 101 -11.87 3.05 2.53
CA ILE A 101 -13.08 2.39 3.01
C ILE A 101 -12.88 0.87 3.04
N ALA A 102 -12.56 0.24 1.90
CA ALA A 102 -12.44 -1.21 1.80
C ALA A 102 -11.40 -1.80 2.77
N CYS A 103 -10.32 -1.08 3.05
CA CYS A 103 -9.29 -1.54 3.99
C CYS A 103 -9.55 -1.15 5.45
N HIS A 104 -10.52 -0.30 5.76
CA HIS A 104 -10.64 0.33 7.08
C HIS A 104 -9.28 0.93 7.55
N ALA A 105 -8.58 1.63 6.65
CA ALA A 105 -7.23 2.12 6.89
C ALA A 105 -6.97 3.44 6.17
N SER A 106 -6.05 4.24 6.72
CA SER A 106 -5.58 5.45 6.05
C SER A 106 -4.76 5.08 4.82
N VAL A 107 -4.97 5.82 3.72
CA VAL A 107 -4.19 5.66 2.50
C VAL A 107 -3.54 6.97 2.09
N GLU A 108 -2.47 6.85 1.29
CA GLU A 108 -1.91 7.99 0.57
C GLU A 108 -1.94 7.71 -0.94
N VAL A 109 -2.36 8.70 -1.73
CA VAL A 109 -2.34 8.66 -3.20
C VAL A 109 -1.22 9.56 -3.70
N ARG A 110 -0.27 8.99 -4.44
CA ARG A 110 0.92 9.71 -4.91
C ARG A 110 1.17 9.47 -6.40
N PRO A 111 1.42 10.52 -7.20
CA PRO A 111 1.82 10.33 -8.60
C PRO A 111 3.25 9.79 -8.68
N PHE A 112 3.50 8.90 -9.65
CA PHE A 112 4.86 8.58 -10.07
C PHE A 112 5.42 9.72 -10.94
N TYR A 113 6.75 9.86 -10.96
CA TYR A 113 7.40 10.62 -12.02
C TYR A 113 7.14 9.92 -13.37
N GLY A 114 6.80 10.71 -14.39
CA GLY A 114 6.54 10.24 -15.75
C GLY A 114 7.79 9.80 -16.49
#